data_AF-K2FFX2-F1
#
_entry.id   AF-K2FFX2-F1
#
_cell.length_a   1.000
_cell.length_b   1.000
_cell.length_c   1.000
_cell.angle_alpha   90.00
_cell.angle_beta   90.00
_cell.angle_gamma   90.00
#
_symmetry.space_group_name_H-M   'P 1'
#
loop_
_entity.id
_entity.type
_entity.pdbx_description
1 polymer ?
#
loop_
_entity_poly.entity_id
_entity_poly.type
_entity_poly.pdbx_seq_one_letter_code
_entity_poly.pdbx_strand_id
1 'polypeptide(L)'
;MKKNLFLFLSLFFSEADLKVIQNHFTPLKEERQNVSLNSLIYTDENHWSLWINHQLYQPQTIHQLKGYKLIGIGQKGAKFFCLKYKRLFFLQPDQTYVQKKQKVFEAHQIGIQ
;
A
#
# COMPACT_ATOMS: atom_id res chain seq x y z
N MET A 1 -5.95 8.04 21.41
CA MET A 1 -5.27 9.35 21.24
C MET A 1 -4.56 9.38 19.90
N LYS A 2 -5.10 10.13 18.92
CA LYS A 2 -4.45 10.41 17.63
C LYS A 2 -3.86 11.81 17.69
N LYS A 3 -2.62 11.95 18.14
CA LYS A 3 -1.80 13.16 18.01
C LYS A 3 -0.39 12.69 17.66
N ASN A 4 0.30 13.43 16.80
CA ASN A 4 1.71 13.23 16.36
C ASN A 4 1.95 12.63 14.96
N LEU A 5 1.13 12.94 13.96
CA LEU A 5 1.61 12.87 12.56
C LEU A 5 1.68 14.25 11.88
N PHE A 6 0.92 15.23 12.35
CA PHE A 6 0.87 16.57 11.76
C PHE A 6 1.97 17.54 12.26
N LEU A 7 2.70 17.18 13.31
CA LEU A 7 3.73 18.05 13.91
C LEU A 7 5.03 18.15 13.08
N PHE A 8 5.25 17.24 12.13
CA PHE A 8 6.48 17.23 11.33
C PHE A 8 6.38 18.00 10.00
N LEU A 9 5.17 18.16 9.46
CA LEU A 9 5.00 18.79 8.14
C LEU A 9 5.21 20.31 8.20
N SER A 10 4.90 20.96 9.32
CA SER A 10 5.10 22.40 9.51
C SER A 10 6.57 22.83 9.64
N LEU A 11 7.50 21.88 9.76
CA LEU A 11 8.94 22.17 9.81
C LEU A 11 9.55 22.38 8.41
N PHE A 12 8.88 21.89 7.36
CA PHE A 12 9.42 21.87 5.99
C PHE A 12 8.53 22.58 4.97
N PHE A 13 7.27 22.84 5.30
CA PHE A 13 6.26 23.35 4.37
C PHE A 13 5.57 24.58 4.95
N SER A 14 5.42 25.62 4.13
CA SER A 14 4.65 26.81 4.50
C SER A 14 3.15 26.46 4.62
N GLU A 15 2.35 27.33 5.23
CA GLU A 15 0.89 27.14 5.28
C GLU A 15 0.25 27.04 3.89
N ALA A 16 0.82 27.74 2.89
CA ALA A 16 0.37 27.63 1.51
C ALA A 16 0.68 26.24 0.93
N ASP A 17 1.88 25.72 1.19
CA ASP A 17 2.28 24.36 0.78
C ASP A 17 1.42 23.31 1.47
N LEU A 18 1.13 23.47 2.76
CA LEU A 18 0.27 22.57 3.51
C LEU A 18 -1.16 22.59 2.96
N LYS A 19 -1.69 23.75 2.55
CA LYS A 19 -2.98 23.85 1.87
C LYS A 19 -2.95 23.16 0.50
N VAL A 20 -1.88 23.31 -0.27
CA VAL A 20 -1.72 22.61 -1.57
C VAL A 20 -1.64 21.09 -1.36
N ILE A 21 -0.85 20.64 -0.39
CA ILE A 21 -0.74 19.22 0.00
C ILE A 21 -2.10 18.69 0.44
N GLN A 22 -2.80 19.39 1.35
CA GLN A 22 -4.13 19.01 1.83
C GLN A 22 -5.18 19.01 0.72
N ASN A 23 -5.13 19.97 -0.20
CA ASN A 23 -6.04 20.05 -1.35
C ASN A 23 -5.75 18.97 -2.41
N HIS A 24 -4.51 18.47 -2.50
CA HIS A 24 -4.15 17.33 -3.34
C HIS A 24 -4.33 15.97 -2.67
N PHE A 25 -4.45 15.93 -1.34
CA PHE A 25 -5.00 14.79 -0.61
C PHE A 25 -6.53 14.78 -0.74
N THR A 26 -7.03 14.63 -1.96
CA THR A 26 -8.36 14.03 -2.14
C THR A 26 -8.33 12.69 -1.40
N PRO A 27 -9.18 12.44 -0.39
CA PRO A 27 -9.39 11.09 0.06
C PRO A 27 -9.88 10.35 -1.17
N LEU A 28 -9.04 9.45 -1.71
CA LEU A 28 -9.44 8.55 -2.78
C LEU A 28 -10.75 7.93 -2.31
N LYS A 29 -11.85 8.26 -3.00
CA LYS A 29 -13.14 7.58 -2.86
C LYS A 29 -12.85 6.09 -2.71
N GLU A 30 -13.60 5.39 -1.85
CA GLU A 30 -13.53 3.94 -1.63
C GLU A 30 -13.89 3.12 -2.89
N GLU A 31 -13.24 3.41 -4.01
CA GLU A 31 -13.46 2.80 -5.30
C GLU A 31 -12.12 2.29 -5.81
N ARG A 32 -12.09 0.97 -6.03
CA ARG A 32 -11.03 0.18 -6.67
C ARG A 32 -9.90 -0.23 -5.72
N GLN A 33 -10.19 -1.16 -4.81
CA GLN A 33 -9.19 -1.84 -3.97
C GLN A 33 -8.30 -2.79 -4.79
N ASN A 34 -7.58 -2.30 -5.79
CA ASN A 34 -6.40 -2.99 -6.26
C ASN A 34 -5.35 -2.92 -5.15
N VAL A 35 -4.42 -3.87 -5.11
CA VAL A 35 -3.28 -3.84 -4.20
C VAL A 35 -2.04 -3.69 -5.04
N SER A 36 -1.45 -2.51 -5.02
CA SER A 36 -0.15 -2.24 -5.62
C SER A 36 0.91 -2.37 -4.54
N LEU A 37 1.86 -3.28 -4.72
CA LEU A 37 3.06 -3.35 -3.90
C LEU A 37 4.13 -2.52 -4.59
N ASN A 38 4.32 -1.27 -4.18
CA ASN A 38 5.33 -0.42 -4.81
C ASN A 38 6.74 -0.74 -4.32
N SER A 39 6.90 -1.13 -3.05
CA SER A 39 8.21 -1.45 -2.51
C SER A 39 8.14 -2.43 -1.36
N LEU A 40 9.24 -3.17 -1.20
CA LEU A 40 9.44 -4.15 -0.15
C LEU A 40 10.86 -4.00 0.41
N ILE A 41 10.95 -3.85 1.72
CA ILE A 41 12.19 -4.04 2.47
C ILE A 41 12.01 -5.31 3.30
N TYR A 42 12.90 -6.27 3.13
CA TYR A 42 12.87 -7.53 3.86
C TYR A 42 14.26 -7.82 4.44
N THR A 43 14.32 -7.96 5.76
CA THR A 43 15.50 -8.44 6.47
C THR A 43 15.27 -9.87 6.95
N ASP A 44 14.16 -10.12 7.65
CA ASP A 44 13.72 -11.43 8.12
C ASP A 44 12.20 -11.46 8.35
N GLU A 45 11.68 -12.55 8.92
CA GLU A 45 10.24 -12.77 9.16
C GLU A 45 9.59 -11.75 10.10
N ASN A 46 10.37 -11.15 11.01
CA ASN A 46 9.90 -10.17 11.99
C ASN A 46 10.29 -8.73 11.60
N HIS A 47 11.23 -8.56 10.68
CA HIS A 47 11.75 -7.26 10.27
C HIS A 47 11.55 -7.07 8.76
N TRP A 48 10.38 -6.53 8.41
CA TRP A 48 10.04 -6.19 7.04
C TRP A 48 9.12 -4.96 6.99
N SER A 49 9.06 -4.34 5.81
CA SER A 49 8.20 -3.20 5.53
C SER A 49 7.68 -3.29 4.10
N LEU A 50 6.37 -3.14 3.94
CA LEU A 50 5.65 -3.16 2.68
C LEU A 50 5.09 -1.76 2.41
N TRP A 51 5.39 -1.21 1.23
CA TRP A 51 4.74 0.00 0.75
C TRP A 51 3.64 -0.37 -0.23
N ILE A 52 2.39 -0.29 0.22
CA ILE A 52 1.20 -0.72 -0.54
C ILE A 52 0.27 0.46 -0.72
N ASN A 53 -0.10 0.78 -1.96
CA ASN A 53 -1.02 1.88 -2.29
C ASN A 53 -0.67 3.20 -1.56
N HIS A 54 0.61 3.56 -1.51
CA HIS A 54 1.11 4.74 -0.80
C HIS A 54 0.95 4.72 0.74
N GLN A 55 0.75 3.54 1.33
CA GLN A 55 0.73 3.35 2.78
C GLN A 55 1.78 2.32 3.22
N LEU A 56 2.46 2.62 4.32
CA LEU A 56 3.46 1.74 4.93
C LEU A 56 2.79 0.70 5.84
N TYR A 57 3.13 -0.57 5.65
CA TYR A 57 2.74 -1.69 6.49
C TYR A 57 3.95 -2.43 7.04
N GLN A 58 3.86 -2.79 8.30
CA GLN A 58 4.87 -3.50 9.09
C GLN A 58 4.17 -4.68 9.79
N PRO A 59 4.90 -5.64 10.39
CA PRO A 59 4.30 -6.78 11.10
C PRO A 59 3.18 -6.36 12.06
N GLN A 60 3.39 -5.29 12.83
CA GLN A 60 2.41 -4.78 13.79
C GLN A 60 1.23 -4.03 13.15
N THR A 61 1.32 -3.55 11.91
CA THR A 61 0.25 -2.75 11.26
C THR A 61 -0.44 -3.45 10.10
N ILE A 62 0.06 -4.60 9.63
CA ILE A 62 -0.47 -5.29 8.44
C ILE A 62 -1.94 -5.69 8.54
N HIS A 63 -2.44 -5.92 9.76
CA HIS A 63 -3.85 -6.20 10.01
C HIS A 63 -4.79 -5.05 9.60
N GLN A 64 -4.25 -3.85 9.40
CA GLN A 64 -5.00 -2.67 8.94
C GLN A 64 -5.26 -2.68 7.43
N LEU A 65 -4.59 -3.56 6.66
CA LEU A 65 -4.82 -3.71 5.23
C LEU A 65 -6.21 -4.35 4.99
N LYS A 66 -7.18 -3.53 4.58
CA LYS A 66 -8.56 -3.99 4.37
C LYS A 66 -8.69 -4.86 3.12
N GLY A 67 -9.47 -5.94 3.22
CA GLY A 67 -9.84 -6.80 2.08
C GLY A 67 -8.80 -7.87 1.71
N TYR A 68 -7.62 -7.83 2.33
CA TYR A 68 -6.50 -8.72 2.04
C TYR A 68 -5.85 -9.21 3.31
N LYS A 69 -5.38 -10.46 3.31
CA LYS A 69 -4.58 -11.03 4.39
C LYS A 69 -3.18 -11.34 3.86
N LEU A 70 -2.14 -10.87 4.54
CA LEU A 70 -0.78 -11.32 4.29
C LEU A 70 -0.63 -12.77 4.79
N ILE A 71 -0.18 -13.66 3.91
CA ILE A 71 0.00 -15.09 4.20
C ILE A 71 1.48 -15.42 4.40
N GLY A 72 2.36 -14.73 3.68
CA GLY A 72 3.81 -14.90 3.81
C GLY A 72 4.54 -13.79 3.08
N ILE A 73 5.78 -13.57 3.47
CA ILE A 73 6.64 -12.53 2.91
C ILE A 73 8.07 -13.07 2.85
N GLY A 74 8.81 -12.68 1.83
CA GLY A 74 10.21 -13.03 1.66
C GLY A 74 10.91 -12.00 0.77
N GLN A 75 12.21 -12.17 0.57
CA GLN A 75 13.05 -11.21 -0.16
C GLN A 75 12.52 -10.82 -1.55
N LYS A 76 11.82 -11.74 -2.23
CA LYS A 76 11.32 -11.53 -3.60
C LYS A 76 9.92 -10.91 -3.66
N GLY A 77 9.18 -10.83 -2.54
CA GLY A 77 7.80 -10.37 -2.56
C GLY A 77 6.93 -10.89 -1.42
N ALA A 78 5.64 -10.65 -1.54
CA ALA A 78 4.63 -10.98 -0.54
C ALA A 78 3.47 -11.78 -1.14
N LYS A 79 3.00 -12.78 -0.39
CA LYS A 79 1.85 -13.61 -0.73
C LYS A 79 0.63 -13.11 0.03
N PHE A 80 -0.42 -12.79 -0.70
CA PHE A 80 -1.66 -12.28 -0.15
C PHE A 80 -2.82 -13.20 -0.48
N PHE A 81 -3.84 -13.12 0.37
CA PHE A 81 -5.14 -13.75 0.16
C PHE A 81 -6.21 -12.66 0.06
N CYS A 82 -6.92 -12.60 -1.08
CA CYS A 82 -8.06 -11.70 -1.26
C CYS A 82 -9.29 -12.29 -0.56
N LEU A 83 -9.82 -11.59 0.44
CA LEU A 83 -10.94 -12.07 1.26
C LEU A 83 -12.24 -12.21 0.46
N LYS A 84 -12.47 -11.28 -0.49
CA LYS A 84 -13.69 -11.24 -1.32
C LYS A 84 -13.76 -12.39 -2.32
N TYR A 85 -12.66 -12.70 -2.99
CA TYR A 85 -12.61 -13.70 -4.07
C TYR A 85 -11.98 -15.03 -3.64
N LYS A 86 -11.59 -15.14 -2.36
CA LYS A 86 -10.96 -16.33 -1.77
C LYS A 86 -9.78 -16.84 -2.58
N ARG A 87 -8.94 -15.92 -3.07
CA ARG A 87 -7.85 -16.21 -4.02
C ARG A 87 -6.50 -15.80 -3.47
N LEU A 88 -5.51 -16.69 -3.64
CA LEU A 88 -4.11 -16.40 -3.37
C LEU A 88 -3.46 -15.75 -4.57
N PHE A 89 -2.58 -14.79 -4.31
CA PHE A 89 -1.71 -14.19 -5.30
C PHE A 89 -0.39 -13.78 -4.64
N PHE A 90 0.63 -13.60 -5.46
CA PHE A 90 1.94 -13.16 -5.05
C PHE A 90 2.24 -11.84 -5.76
N LEU A 91 2.79 -10.87 -5.01
CA LEU A 91 3.24 -9.60 -5.56
C LEU A 91 4.73 -9.44 -5.31
N GLN A 92 5.44 -9.10 -6.36
CA GLN A 92 6.77 -8.51 -6.30
C GLN A 92 6.65 -6.98 -6.19
N PRO A 93 7.74 -6.27 -5.85
CA PRO A 93 7.78 -4.82 -6.02
C PRO A 93 7.36 -4.40 -7.43
N ASP A 94 6.76 -3.21 -7.52
CA ASP A 94 6.21 -2.64 -8.75
C ASP A 94 5.13 -3.48 -9.44
N GLN A 95 4.45 -4.36 -8.69
CA GLN A 95 3.32 -5.14 -9.20
C GLN A 95 2.02 -4.78 -8.50
N THR A 96 0.93 -4.90 -9.25
CA THR A 96 -0.42 -4.64 -8.77
C THR A 96 -1.34 -5.81 -9.04
N TYR A 97 -2.04 -6.25 -8.00
CA TYR A 97 -3.17 -7.16 -8.13
C TYR A 97 -4.43 -6.37 -8.49
N VAL A 98 -4.95 -6.61 -9.69
CA VAL A 98 -6.20 -6.00 -10.16
C VAL A 98 -7.35 -6.93 -9.83
N GLN A 99 -8.11 -6.56 -8.81
CA GLN A 99 -9.10 -7.44 -8.18
C GLN A 99 -10.20 -7.92 -9.14
N LYS A 100 -10.70 -7.03 -10.01
CA LYS A 100 -11.72 -7.37 -11.03
C LYS A 100 -11.21 -8.40 -12.04
N LYS A 101 -9.95 -8.27 -12.46
CA LYS A 101 -9.31 -9.18 -13.42
C LYS A 101 -8.76 -10.44 -12.75
N GLN A 102 -8.66 -10.44 -11.41
CA GLN A 102 -8.04 -11.48 -10.59
C GLN A 102 -6.64 -11.87 -11.08
N LYS A 103 -5.90 -10.87 -11.57
CA LYS A 103 -4.59 -11.01 -12.19
C LYS A 103 -3.64 -9.96 -11.64
N VAL A 104 -2.36 -10.31 -11.65
CA VAL A 104 -1.25 -9.43 -11.30
C VAL A 104 -0.73 -8.82 -12.59
N PHE A 105 -0.41 -7.54 -12.54
CA PHE A 105 0.18 -6.77 -13.63
C PHE A 105 1.38 -6.00 -13.09
N GLU A 106 2.35 -5.75 -13.95
CA GLU A 106 3.43 -4.80 -13.64
C GLU A 106 2.90 -3.37 -13.70
N ALA A 107 3.47 -2.46 -12.91
CA ALA A 107 3.07 -1.06 -12.84
C ALA A 107 3.05 -0.40 -14.22
N HIS A 108 4.01 -0.71 -15.09
CA HIS A 108 4.11 -0.19 -16.45
C HIS A 108 3.03 -0.73 -17.41
N GLN A 109 2.42 -1.89 -17.11
CA GLN A 109 1.36 -2.49 -17.92
C GLN A 109 -0.02 -1.96 -17.55
N ILE A 110 -0.14 -1.31 -16.39
CA ILE A 110 -1.33 -0.58 -15.98
C ILE A 110 -1.18 0.82 -16.54
N GLY A 111 -1.44 0.95 -17.85
CA GLY A 111 -1.51 2.25 -18.51
C GLY A 111 -2.47 3.15 -17.74
N ILE A 112 -1.91 4.18 -17.10
CA ILE A 112 -2.67 5.32 -16.64
C ILE A 112 -3.09 6.06 -17.92
N GLN A 113 -4.32 5.82 -18.36
CA GLN A 113 -5.11 6.79 -19.13
C GLN A 113 -5.90 7.63 -18.12
#